data_AF-A0A397VAK8-F1
#
_entry.id   AF-A0A397VAK8-F1
#
_cell.length_a   1.000
_cell.length_b   1.000
_cell.length_c   1.000
_cell.angle_alpha   90.00
_cell.angle_beta   90.00
_cell.angle_gamma   90.00
#
_symmetry.space_group_name_H-M   'P 1'
#
loop_
_entity.id
_entity.type
_entity.pdbx_description
1 polymer ?
#
loop_
_entity_poly.entity_id
_entity_poly.type
_entity_poly.pdbx_seq_one_letter_code
_entity_poly.pdbx_strand_id
1 'polypeptide(L)'
;MENVTFNELSIKLNQPYLFVHQGNCQHTVVFRDLRYFLNSSPRLRCIMVLFDYPTVYPKAIFRGKIGRHKCRMCMQRPAILVTVNDFLSGESPAYFCDPCYYQFHYNADQTLLYDNFQVLFAYVGLFVMVFY
;
A
#
# COMPACT_ATOMS: atom_id res chain seq x y z
N MET A 1 0.22 4.96 -26.60
CA MET A 1 0.29 6.42 -26.36
C MET A 1 1.73 6.87 -26.62
N GLU A 2 2.29 6.48 -27.77
CA GLU A 2 3.72 6.66 -28.07
C GLU A 2 4.07 8.04 -28.64
N ASN A 3 3.09 8.75 -29.23
CA ASN A 3 3.30 10.00 -29.97
C ASN A 3 2.48 11.18 -29.43
N VAL A 4 1.86 11.04 -28.25
CA VAL A 4 1.01 12.08 -27.64
C VAL A 4 1.41 12.24 -26.18
N THR A 5 1.69 13.46 -25.78
CA THR A 5 1.99 13.81 -24.39
C THR A 5 0.72 14.19 -23.62
N PHE A 6 0.75 14.09 -22.29
CA PHE A 6 -0.39 14.48 -21.44
C PHE A 6 -0.85 15.93 -21.66
N ASN A 7 0.05 16.83 -22.03
CA ASN A 7 -0.26 18.25 -22.24
C ASN A 7 -1.05 18.52 -23.52
N GLU A 8 -1.04 17.58 -24.46
CA GLU A 8 -1.75 17.68 -25.74
C GLU A 8 -3.17 17.10 -25.66
N LEU A 9 -3.54 16.52 -24.52
CA LEU A 9 -4.87 15.95 -24.31
C LEU A 9 -5.91 17.05 -24.05
N SER A 10 -6.97 17.07 -24.85
CA SER A 10 -8.16 17.88 -24.57
C SER A 10 -9.06 17.14 -23.56
N ILE A 11 -8.91 17.48 -22.28
CA ILE A 11 -9.60 16.79 -21.18
C ILE A 11 -10.88 17.54 -20.80
N LYS A 12 -12.02 16.83 -20.86
CA LYS A 12 -13.28 17.21 -20.20
C LYS A 12 -13.40 16.48 -18.87
N LEU A 13 -13.76 17.24 -17.83
CA LEU A 13 -13.95 16.71 -16.48
C LEU A 13 -15.17 15.80 -16.38
N ASN A 14 -15.09 14.82 -15.48
CA ASN A 14 -16.14 13.86 -15.15
C ASN A 14 -16.66 13.04 -16.35
N GLN A 15 -15.83 12.90 -17.39
CA GLN A 15 -16.11 12.03 -18.53
C GLN A 15 -15.23 10.78 -18.47
N PRO A 16 -15.78 9.60 -18.82
CA PRO A 16 -15.00 8.38 -18.93
C PRO A 16 -14.16 8.38 -20.20
N TYR A 17 -12.87 8.08 -20.06
CA TYR A 17 -11.92 7.87 -21.14
C TYR A 17 -11.40 6.43 -21.10
N LEU A 18 -11.09 5.87 -22.26
CA LEU A 18 -10.45 4.56 -22.37
C LEU A 18 -8.93 4.72 -22.35
N PHE A 19 -8.29 4.14 -21.34
CA PHE A 19 -6.84 4.02 -21.26
C PHE A 19 -6.43 2.57 -21.54
N VAL A 20 -5.58 2.37 -22.55
CA VAL A 20 -5.04 1.05 -22.90
C VAL A 20 -3.59 0.97 -22.45
N HIS A 21 -3.34 0.16 -21.42
CA HIS A 21 -2.00 -0.13 -20.92
C HIS A 21 -1.39 -1.29 -21.74
N GLN A 22 -0.22 -1.05 -22.33
CA GLN A 22 0.58 -2.03 -23.08
C GLN A 22 -0.19 -2.82 -24.16
N GLY A 23 -1.23 -2.21 -24.75
CA GLY A 23 -1.98 -2.77 -25.89
C GLY A 23 -2.98 -3.88 -25.56
N ASN A 24 -2.99 -4.41 -24.33
CA ASN A 24 -3.84 -5.55 -23.95
C ASN A 24 -4.77 -5.28 -22.77
N CYS A 25 -4.46 -4.30 -21.91
CA CYS A 25 -5.22 -4.07 -20.69
C CYS A 25 -5.99 -2.74 -20.78
N GLN A 26 -7.32 -2.83 -20.76
CA GLN A 26 -8.23 -1.70 -20.93
C GLN A 26 -8.76 -1.22 -19.58
N HIS A 27 -8.60 0.07 -19.29
CA HIS A 27 -9.06 0.71 -18.05
C HIS A 27 -9.85 1.98 -18.35
N THR A 28 -10.95 2.17 -17.63
CA THR A 28 -11.70 3.42 -17.66
C THR A 28 -11.04 4.42 -16.72
N VAL A 29 -10.63 5.57 -17.25
CA VAL A 29 -10.04 6.69 -16.49
C VAL A 29 -11.00 7.87 -16.52
N VAL A 30 -11.21 8.51 -15.38
CA VAL A 30 -12.04 9.71 -15.25
C VAL A 30 -11.22 10.81 -14.58
N PHE A 31 -11.04 11.94 -15.28
CA PHE A 31 -10.47 13.14 -14.69
C PHE A 31 -11.56 13.87 -13.91
N ARG A 32 -11.47 13.86 -12.57
CA ARG A 32 -12.50 14.47 -11.70
C ARG A 32 -12.22 15.93 -11.40
N ASP A 33 -10.98 16.24 -11.04
CA ASP A 33 -10.56 17.55 -10.56
C ASP A 33 -9.35 18.07 -11.34
N LEU A 34 -9.34 19.37 -11.62
CA LEU A 34 -8.20 20.11 -12.16
C LEU A 34 -7.75 21.14 -11.11
N ARG A 35 -6.46 21.21 -10.83
CA ARG A 35 -5.89 22.16 -9.88
C ARG A 35 -5.08 23.20 -10.64
N TYR A 36 -5.56 24.43 -10.65
CA TYR A 36 -4.84 25.56 -11.22
C TYR A 36 -3.96 26.22 -10.15
N PHE A 37 -2.69 26.45 -10.48
CA PHE A 37 -1.77 27.19 -9.60
C PHE A 37 -1.75 28.65 -10.00
N LEU A 38 -2.18 29.52 -9.08
CA LEU A 38 -2.12 30.97 -9.28
C LEU A 38 -0.82 31.53 -8.70
N ASN A 39 0.09 31.98 -9.57
CA ASN A 39 1.38 32.58 -9.21
C ASN A 39 1.29 33.92 -8.43
N SER A 40 0.09 34.47 -8.23
CA SER A 40 -0.08 35.82 -7.68
C SER A 40 -0.20 35.89 -6.15
N SER A 41 -0.43 34.77 -5.44
CA SER A 41 -0.57 34.85 -3.99
C SER A 41 0.79 34.90 -3.27
N PRO A 42 1.04 35.84 -2.34
CA PRO A 42 2.31 35.95 -1.61
C PRO A 42 2.68 34.68 -0.82
N ARG A 43 1.69 33.93 -0.35
CA ARG A 43 1.84 32.65 0.37
C ARG A 43 2.29 31.48 -0.53
N LEU A 44 2.12 31.58 -1.84
CA LEU A 44 2.52 30.54 -2.80
C LEU A 44 3.90 30.82 -3.42
N ARG A 45 4.34 32.09 -3.46
CA ARG A 45 5.72 32.44 -3.86
C ARG A 45 6.75 31.78 -2.95
N CYS A 46 6.52 31.76 -1.64
CA CYS A 46 7.45 31.11 -0.71
C CYS A 46 7.51 29.58 -0.87
N ILE A 47 6.44 28.92 -1.33
CA ILE A 47 6.50 27.48 -1.65
C ILE A 47 7.31 27.23 -2.94
N MET A 48 7.13 28.06 -3.97
CA MET A 48 7.93 27.96 -5.21
C MET A 48 9.42 28.30 -5.04
N VAL A 49 9.78 29.17 -4.10
CA VAL A 49 11.18 29.54 -3.86
C VAL A 49 11.90 28.48 -3.01
N LEU A 50 11.18 27.72 -2.19
CA LEU A 50 11.76 26.68 -1.33
C LEU A 50 11.80 25.29 -1.99
N PHE A 51 10.93 25.05 -2.97
CA PHE A 51 10.80 23.76 -3.63
C PHE A 51 10.79 23.96 -5.14
N ASP A 52 11.82 23.43 -5.79
CA ASP A 52 11.92 23.41 -7.24
C ASP A 52 10.62 22.81 -7.81
N TYR A 53 10.02 23.51 -8.78
CA TYR A 53 8.67 23.33 -9.32
C TYR A 53 8.19 21.88 -9.56
N PRO A 54 9.06 20.88 -9.90
CA PRO A 54 8.65 19.49 -10.04
C PRO A 54 8.31 18.75 -8.73
N THR A 55 8.70 19.27 -7.56
CA THR A 55 8.66 18.50 -6.30
C THR A 55 7.34 18.57 -5.54
N VAL A 56 6.40 19.43 -5.96
CA VAL A 56 5.08 19.60 -5.32
C VAL A 56 4.06 18.56 -5.85
N TYR A 57 4.37 17.88 -6.96
CA TYR A 57 3.56 16.80 -7.53
C TYR A 57 4.40 15.56 -7.82
N PRO A 58 3.83 14.36 -7.66
CA PRO A 58 2.42 14.05 -7.39
C PRO A 58 2.01 14.14 -5.91
N LYS A 59 0.91 14.86 -5.61
CA LYS A 59 0.34 14.91 -4.25
C LYS A 59 -0.62 13.75 -4.03
N ALA A 60 -0.33 12.87 -3.07
CA ALA A 60 -1.26 11.83 -2.65
C ALA A 60 -2.53 12.46 -2.06
N ILE A 61 -3.64 12.40 -2.80
CA ILE A 61 -4.96 12.91 -2.38
C ILE A 61 -5.81 11.86 -1.67
N PHE A 62 -5.43 10.59 -1.81
CA PHE A 62 -6.11 9.46 -1.23
C PHE A 62 -5.08 8.47 -0.70
N ARG A 63 -5.29 8.02 0.54
CA ARG A 63 -4.60 6.87 1.10
C ARG A 63 -5.69 5.87 1.47
N GLY A 64 -5.67 4.70 0.83
CA GLY A 64 -6.60 3.63 1.17
C GLY A 64 -6.52 3.29 2.66
N LYS A 65 -7.65 2.87 3.24
CA LYS A 65 -7.67 2.40 4.62
C LYS A 65 -6.77 1.17 4.72
N ILE A 66 -5.66 1.29 5.44
CA ILE A 66 -4.81 0.14 5.74
C ILE A 66 -5.57 -0.72 6.74
N GLY A 67 -6.14 -1.83 6.25
CA GLY A 67 -6.79 -2.82 7.09
C GLY A 67 -5.76 -3.53 7.96
N ARG A 68 -6.00 -3.58 9.27
CA ARG A 68 -5.23 -4.44 10.18
C ARG A 68 -5.96 -5.77 10.29
N HIS A 69 -5.27 -6.87 10.01
CA HIS A 69 -5.82 -8.21 10.24
C HIS A 69 -5.97 -8.44 11.75
N LYS A 70 -7.02 -9.15 12.15
CA LYS A 70 -7.17 -9.64 13.52
C LYS A 70 -6.40 -10.94 13.67
N CYS A 71 -5.92 -11.22 14.88
CA CYS A 71 -5.35 -12.52 15.19
C CYS A 71 -6.39 -13.62 14.98
N ARG A 72 -6.02 -14.69 14.27
CA ARG A 72 -6.88 -15.82 13.97
C ARG A 72 -7.29 -16.60 15.21
N MET A 73 -6.38 -16.74 16.18
CA MET A 73 -6.58 -17.55 17.39
C MET A 73 -7.56 -16.89 18.37
N CYS A 74 -7.39 -15.59 18.67
CA CYS A 74 -8.22 -14.91 19.66
C CYS A 74 -9.32 -14.02 19.06
N MET A 75 -9.20 -13.59 17.79
CA MET A 75 -10.11 -12.66 17.10
C MET A 75 -10.36 -11.31 17.80
N GLN A 76 -9.56 -11.00 18.83
CA GLN A 76 -9.70 -9.79 19.66
C GLN A 76 -8.60 -8.77 19.36
N ARG A 77 -7.34 -9.22 19.33
CA ARG A 77 -6.16 -8.37 19.14
C ARG A 77 -5.77 -8.26 17.67
N PRO A 78 -5.18 -7.13 17.23
CA PRO A 78 -4.61 -7.03 15.90
C PRO A 78 -3.43 -8.01 15.75
N ALA A 79 -3.27 -8.54 14.54
CA ALA A 79 -2.14 -9.39 14.21
C ALA A 79 -0.86 -8.55 14.03
N ILE A 80 0.24 -9.08 14.56
CA ILE A 80 1.60 -8.51 14.52
C ILE A 80 2.55 -9.45 13.79
N LEU A 81 2.25 -10.74 13.79
CA LEU A 81 3.04 -11.80 13.17
C LEU A 81 2.19 -12.54 12.14
N VAL A 82 2.84 -13.00 11.08
CA VAL A 82 2.24 -13.80 10.01
C VAL A 82 3.11 -15.02 9.82
N THR A 83 2.52 -16.21 9.85
CA THR A 83 3.21 -17.44 9.45
C THR A 83 2.81 -17.84 8.04
N VAL A 84 3.80 -18.27 7.25
CA VAL A 84 3.61 -18.76 5.88
C VAL A 84 4.10 -20.20 5.84
N ASN A 85 3.29 -21.07 5.23
CA ASN A 85 3.49 -22.51 5.13
C ASN A 85 3.53 -23.22 6.49
N ASP A 86 2.84 -22.66 7.47
CA ASP A 86 2.63 -23.31 8.75
C ASP A 86 1.54 -24.39 8.62
N PHE A 87 1.97 -25.64 8.70
CA PHE A 87 1.11 -26.81 8.59
C PHE A 87 0.09 -26.91 9.72
N LEU A 88 0.45 -26.52 10.95
CA LEU A 88 -0.44 -26.64 12.10
C LEU A 88 -1.46 -25.49 12.18
N SER A 89 -1.14 -24.34 11.58
CA SER A 89 -2.05 -23.19 11.52
C SER A 89 -3.33 -23.43 10.71
N GLY A 90 -3.34 -24.42 9.81
CA GLY A 90 -4.51 -24.76 8.97
C GLY A 90 -4.81 -23.79 7.82
N GLU A 91 -4.13 -22.65 7.76
CA GLU A 91 -4.19 -21.69 6.65
C GLU A 91 -2.80 -21.06 6.42
N SER A 92 -2.52 -20.62 5.19
CA SER A 92 -1.28 -19.92 4.83
C SER A 92 -1.63 -18.78 3.88
N PRO A 93 -1.40 -17.49 4.23
CA PRO A 93 -0.79 -17.00 5.48
C PRO A 93 -1.75 -17.02 6.70
N ALA A 94 -1.23 -17.36 7.88
CA ALA A 94 -1.96 -17.30 9.15
C ALA A 94 -1.52 -16.11 10.01
N TYR A 95 -2.48 -15.42 10.63
CA TYR A 95 -2.26 -14.14 11.33
C TYR A 95 -2.33 -14.29 12.86
N PHE A 96 -1.29 -13.84 13.56
CA PHE A 96 -1.15 -13.97 15.01
C PHE A 96 -0.92 -12.64 15.70
N CYS A 97 -1.53 -12.46 16.88
CA CYS A 97 -1.05 -11.47 17.84
C CYS A 97 0.09 -12.08 18.66
N ASP A 98 0.96 -11.22 19.18
CA ASP A 98 2.16 -11.58 19.94
C ASP A 98 1.97 -12.72 20.96
N PRO A 99 1.03 -12.65 21.93
CA PRO A 99 0.86 -13.73 22.90
C PRO A 99 0.32 -15.04 22.31
N CYS A 100 -0.55 -14.98 21.29
CA CYS A 100 -1.10 -16.18 20.68
C CYS A 100 -0.05 -16.89 19.82
N TYR A 101 0.90 -16.16 19.24
CA TYR A 101 2.02 -16.74 18.52
C TYR A 101 2.89 -17.59 19.47
N TYR A 102 3.31 -17.02 20.60
CA TYR A 102 4.14 -17.75 21.56
C TYR A 102 3.43 -18.95 22.17
N GLN A 103 2.14 -18.82 22.53
CA GLN A 103 1.37 -19.94 23.07
C GLN A 103 1.15 -21.08 22.09
N PHE A 104 1.15 -20.80 20.78
CA PHE A 104 0.90 -21.81 19.75
C PHE A 104 2.18 -22.49 19.26
N HIS A 105 3.30 -21.76 19.20
CA HIS A 105 4.55 -22.26 18.60
C HIS A 105 5.64 -22.65 19.60
N TYR A 106 5.51 -22.28 20.89
CA TYR A 106 6.53 -22.53 21.90
C TYR A 106 6.03 -23.41 23.04
N ASN A 107 6.93 -24.24 23.54
CA ASN A 107 6.74 -25.02 24.76
C ASN A 107 6.91 -24.18 26.04
N ALA A 108 6.61 -24.77 27.19
CA ALA A 108 6.86 -24.18 28.52
C ALA A 108 8.33 -23.75 28.71
N ASP A 109 9.27 -24.47 28.09
CA ASP A 109 10.71 -24.17 28.13
C ASP A 109 11.15 -23.13 27.09
N GLN A 110 10.21 -22.46 26.42
CA GLN A 110 10.46 -21.49 25.34
C GLN A 110 11.24 -22.05 24.15
N THR A 111 11.12 -23.35 23.92
CA THR A 111 11.63 -24.01 22.71
C THR A 111 10.54 -24.06 21.64
N LEU A 112 10.94 -23.81 20.39
CA LEU A 112 10.05 -23.89 19.25
C LEU A 112 9.60 -25.35 19.05
N LEU A 113 8.30 -25.59 18.92
CA LEU A 113 7.73 -26.93 18.74
C LEU A 113 8.10 -27.57 17.39
N TYR A 114 8.20 -26.75 16.35
CA TYR A 114 8.52 -27.11 14.97
C TYR A 114 9.02 -25.87 14.24
N ASP A 115 9.87 -26.01 13.22
CA ASP A 115 10.56 -24.91 12.54
C ASP A 115 10.30 -24.86 11.02
N ASN A 116 9.35 -25.65 10.53
CA ASN A 116 9.05 -25.79 9.10
C ASN A 116 8.13 -24.70 8.53
N PHE A 117 8.25 -23.46 8.99
CA PHE A 117 7.46 -22.31 8.51
C PHE A 117 8.26 -21.01 8.54
N GLN A 118 7.79 -20.00 7.80
CA GLN A 118 8.40 -18.67 7.78
C GLN A 118 7.57 -17.69 8.59
N VAL A 119 8.24 -16.82 9.34
CA VAL A 119 7.61 -15.79 10.18
C VAL A 119 7.89 -14.41 9.61
N LEU A 120 6.84 -13.63 9.40
CA LEU A 120 6.90 -12.27 8.89
C LEU A 120 6.18 -11.33 9.86
N PHE A 121 6.61 -10.06 9.92
CA PHE A 121 5.85 -9.05 10.65
C PHE A 121 4.65 -8.57 9.82
N ALA A 122 3.49 -8.47 10.47
CA ALA A 122 2.24 -7.99 9.87
C ALA A 122 2.22 -6.47 9.68
N TYR A 123 3.15 -5.74 10.32
CA TYR A 123 3.54 -4.40 9.88
C TYR A 123 4.49 -4.63 8.69
N VAL A 124 4.23 -4.17 7.47
CA VAL A 124 4.15 -2.76 7.12
C VAL A 124 3.40 -2.59 5.79
N GLY A 125 2.53 -1.59 5.71
CA GLY A 125 2.11 -0.97 4.44
C GLY A 125 3.22 -0.15 3.78
N LEU A 126 4.45 -0.67 3.79
CA LEU A 126 5.58 -0.25 2.97
C LEU A 126 6.23 -1.53 2.49
N PHE A 127 6.30 -1.67 1.17
CA PHE A 127 7.34 -2.36 0.44
C PHE A 127 8.06 -3.47 1.21
N VAL A 128 7.67 -4.71 0.94
CA VAL A 128 8.57 -5.85 1.06
C VAL A 128 9.72 -5.59 0.09
N MET A 129 10.74 -4.85 0.54
CA MET A 129 12.07 -4.86 -0.06
C MET A 129 12.67 -6.20 0.32
N VAL A 130 12.49 -7.18 -0.56
CA VAL A 130 13.34 -8.37 -0.58
C VAL A 130 14.72 -7.87 -0.95
N PHE A 131 15.62 -7.75 0.03
CA PHE A 131 17.04 -7.59 -0.24
C PHE A 131 17.55 -8.96 -0.69
N TYR A 132 18.05 -9.01 -1.93
CA TYR A 132 18.87 -10.12 -2.45
C TYR A 132 20.27 -10.07 -1.84
#